data_AF-A0A971FRI5-F1
#
_entry.id   AF-A0A971FRI5-F1
#
_cell.length_a   1.000
_cell.length_b   1.000
_cell.length_c   1.000
_cell.angle_alpha   90.00
_cell.angle_beta   90.00
_cell.angle_gamma   90.00
#
_symmetry.space_group_name_H-M   'P 1'
#
loop_
_entity.id
_entity.type
_entity.pdbx_description
1 polymer ?
#
loop_
_entity_poly.entity_id
_entity_poly.type
_entity_poly.pdbx_seq_one_letter_code
_entity_poly.pdbx_strand_id
1 'polypeptide(L)'
;LVLTAPEDCVLRLSGSVSLDFQDRLTVYDTEAIYMLLEVEDEDGAIPVVRSTGRSMTFLFVSDFGGRFDGLDLTVEVVKMLPLSNDADNNAAIASAVASGIECDVTLSDRTFRKDGNWNTLCLPFGVTAEQMAEDTHPLYGTTIKELDESQSSLSSDGLLTLTFKNATSIEAGKPYIVKWESATGTVGEPLFAGVPLTSTAPTAVEFANNATSGNCQFVGQYSPFGIVANNAVLSDNEGHLNEIIFFGSGNRIGYSQNLRTLNCFRTHIVVPATFGAQQAGARAFHFDFGDEMMTGIVGIDSDDNKDSDNGWYTLDGRKIDTSHIQKGVYIKNGKKVVVK
;
A
#
# COMPACT_ATOMS: atom_id res chain seq x y z
N LEU A 1 37.29 -15.70 7.27
CA LEU A 1 37.16 -14.25 7.55
C LEU A 1 35.77 -13.99 8.11
N VAL A 2 35.63 -13.15 9.15
CA VAL A 2 34.32 -12.73 9.67
C VAL A 2 34.21 -11.23 9.51
N LEU A 3 33.14 -10.76 8.87
CA LEU A 3 32.79 -9.35 8.75
C LEU A 3 31.60 -9.04 9.63
N THR A 4 31.60 -7.84 10.23
CA THR A 4 30.50 -7.34 11.06
C THR A 4 30.18 -5.89 10.67
N ALA A 5 28.96 -5.66 10.23
CA ALA A 5 28.42 -4.36 9.88
C ALA A 5 28.13 -3.49 11.12
N PRO A 6 28.06 -2.16 10.94
CA PRO A 6 27.51 -1.24 11.93
C PRO A 6 26.07 -1.57 12.35
N GLU A 7 25.55 -0.84 13.33
CA GLU A 7 24.15 -0.95 13.73
C GLU A 7 23.19 -0.54 12.61
N ASP A 8 22.07 -1.24 12.55
CA ASP A 8 21.07 -1.21 11.47
C ASP A 8 21.67 -1.32 10.06
N CYS A 9 22.74 -2.09 9.90
CA CYS A 9 23.28 -2.43 8.60
C CYS A 9 23.38 -3.95 8.42
N VAL A 10 23.27 -4.38 7.17
CA VAL A 10 23.53 -5.75 6.73
C VAL A 10 24.65 -5.76 5.69
N LEU A 11 25.14 -6.94 5.34
CA LEU A 11 26.18 -7.14 4.35
C LEU A 11 25.60 -7.78 3.10
N ARG A 12 25.91 -7.21 1.93
CA ARG A 12 25.58 -7.78 0.62
C ARG A 12 26.88 -8.17 -0.08
N LEU A 13 26.96 -9.41 -0.52
CA LEU A 13 28.13 -9.99 -1.20
C LEU A 13 27.83 -10.18 -2.68
N SER A 14 28.79 -9.79 -3.50
CA SER A 14 28.85 -10.08 -4.94
C SER A 14 30.30 -10.32 -5.37
N GLY A 15 30.54 -10.72 -6.61
CA GLY A 15 31.88 -10.86 -7.17
C GLY A 15 32.01 -12.07 -8.08
N SER A 16 33.21 -12.60 -8.16
CA SER A 16 33.54 -13.80 -8.93
C SER A 16 34.58 -14.66 -8.25
N VAL A 17 34.59 -15.93 -8.63
CA VAL A 17 35.60 -16.90 -8.21
C VAL A 17 36.30 -17.51 -9.42
N SER A 18 37.55 -17.90 -9.24
CA SER A 18 38.29 -18.76 -10.14
C SER A 18 39.05 -19.79 -9.31
N LEU A 19 38.56 -21.03 -9.32
CA LEU A 19 38.89 -22.06 -8.33
C LEU A 19 39.52 -23.29 -9.01
N ASP A 20 40.49 -23.92 -8.36
CA ASP A 20 40.94 -25.25 -8.78
C ASP A 20 39.95 -26.34 -8.36
N PHE A 21 40.15 -27.55 -8.90
CA PHE A 21 39.51 -28.76 -8.41
C PHE A 21 39.78 -28.93 -6.90
N GLN A 22 38.73 -29.07 -6.09
CA GLN A 22 38.70 -29.14 -4.62
C GLN A 22 38.81 -27.82 -3.87
N ASP A 23 39.01 -26.69 -4.57
CA ASP A 23 38.91 -25.38 -3.94
C ASP A 23 37.44 -25.01 -3.72
N ARG A 24 37.16 -24.37 -2.59
CA ARG A 24 35.80 -24.05 -2.18
C ARG A 24 35.69 -22.75 -1.43
N LEU A 25 34.70 -21.94 -1.82
CA LEU A 25 34.18 -20.85 -1.02
C LEU A 25 32.83 -21.22 -0.41
N THR A 26 32.72 -21.11 0.92
CA THR A 26 31.44 -21.16 1.63
C THR A 26 31.21 -19.85 2.39
N VAL A 27 30.02 -19.29 2.27
CA VAL A 27 29.60 -18.06 2.95
C VAL A 27 28.42 -18.38 3.84
N TYR A 28 28.52 -17.99 5.11
CA TYR A 28 27.48 -18.17 6.11
C TYR A 28 26.94 -16.83 6.59
N ASP A 29 25.64 -16.81 6.88
CA ASP A 29 25.07 -15.81 7.77
C ASP A 29 25.57 -16.08 9.19
N THR A 30 25.75 -15.02 9.97
CA THR A 30 26.17 -14.99 11.39
C THR A 30 26.02 -16.33 12.15
N GLU A 31 27.08 -16.80 12.82
CA GLU A 31 27.16 -18.05 13.61
C GLU A 31 27.22 -19.39 12.85
N ALA A 32 27.42 -19.41 11.52
CA ALA A 32 27.54 -20.65 10.73
C ALA A 32 26.31 -21.56 10.81
N ILE A 33 25.13 -20.99 11.11
CA ILE A 33 23.88 -21.74 11.23
C ILE A 33 23.17 -21.83 9.88
N TYR A 34 23.31 -20.81 9.02
CA TYR A 34 22.69 -20.76 7.70
C TYR A 34 23.73 -20.45 6.62
N MET A 35 23.92 -21.38 5.69
CA MET A 35 24.75 -21.19 4.51
C MET A 35 24.01 -20.28 3.52
N LEU A 36 24.66 -19.19 3.12
CA LEU A 36 24.16 -18.26 2.11
C LEU A 36 24.62 -18.67 0.70
N LEU A 37 25.84 -19.19 0.59
CA LEU A 37 26.48 -19.55 -0.67
C LEU A 37 27.50 -20.66 -0.46
N GLU A 38 27.56 -21.59 -1.40
CA GLU A 38 28.69 -22.51 -1.58
C GLU A 38 29.02 -22.57 -3.08
N VAL A 39 30.30 -22.44 -3.40
CA VAL A 39 30.82 -22.55 -4.76
C VAL A 39 32.08 -23.41 -4.72
N GLU A 40 32.14 -24.40 -5.61
CA GLU A 40 33.19 -25.42 -5.72
C GLU A 40 33.49 -25.65 -7.20
N ASP A 41 34.76 -25.90 -7.55
CA ASP A 41 35.19 -26.32 -8.89
C ASP A 41 34.65 -25.44 -10.05
N GLU A 42 34.46 -24.14 -9.80
CA GLU A 42 33.77 -23.23 -10.73
C GLU A 42 34.57 -21.94 -10.98
N ASP A 43 34.51 -21.47 -12.22
CA ASP A 43 34.96 -20.15 -12.64
C ASP A 43 33.74 -19.30 -13.01
N GLY A 44 33.61 -18.10 -12.43
CA GLY A 44 32.58 -17.16 -12.84
C GLY A 44 32.03 -16.27 -11.73
N ALA A 45 31.00 -15.51 -12.09
CA ALA A 45 30.30 -14.62 -11.17
C ALA A 45 29.48 -15.42 -10.16
N ILE A 46 29.53 -15.01 -8.89
CA ILE A 46 28.68 -15.58 -7.85
C ILE A 46 27.32 -14.89 -7.81
N PRO A 47 26.24 -15.59 -7.37
CA PRO A 47 24.98 -14.92 -7.10
C PRO A 47 25.15 -13.89 -5.97
N VAL A 48 24.38 -12.81 -6.04
CA VAL A 48 24.35 -11.81 -4.98
C VAL A 48 23.64 -12.40 -3.77
N VAL A 49 24.31 -12.42 -2.62
CA VAL A 49 23.75 -12.93 -1.36
C VAL A 49 23.81 -11.87 -0.27
N ARG A 50 22.90 -11.95 0.70
CA ARG A 50 22.72 -10.92 1.72
C ARG A 50 22.59 -11.57 3.09
N SER A 51 23.22 -10.97 4.11
CA SER A 51 23.03 -11.40 5.50
C SER A 51 21.65 -10.98 6.01
N THR A 52 21.07 -11.79 6.90
CA THR A 52 19.87 -11.42 7.67
C THR A 52 20.24 -10.60 8.90
N GLY A 53 21.46 -10.81 9.43
CA GLY A 53 22.02 -10.05 10.54
C GLY A 53 23.17 -9.14 10.13
N ARG A 54 23.92 -8.71 11.15
CA ARG A 54 25.05 -7.80 10.98
C ARG A 54 26.33 -8.50 10.53
N SER A 55 26.39 -9.82 10.48
CA SER A 55 27.65 -10.52 10.22
C SER A 55 27.57 -11.51 9.08
N MET A 56 28.72 -11.72 8.44
CA MET A 56 28.91 -12.69 7.37
C MET A 56 30.25 -13.38 7.55
N THR A 57 30.26 -14.71 7.48
CA THR A 57 31.47 -15.53 7.67
C THR A 57 31.86 -16.20 6.36
N PHE A 58 33.10 -15.99 5.94
CA PHE A 58 33.70 -16.56 4.74
C PHE A 58 34.67 -17.66 5.13
N LEU A 59 34.46 -18.85 4.60
CA LEU A 59 35.37 -19.97 4.67
C LEU A 59 35.86 -20.29 3.27
N PHE A 60 37.16 -20.10 3.04
CA PHE A 60 37.81 -20.54 1.82
C PHE A 60 38.73 -21.71 2.15
N VAL A 61 38.57 -22.82 1.45
CA VAL A 61 39.40 -24.01 1.55
C VAL A 61 40.08 -24.20 0.21
N SER A 62 41.41 -24.33 0.24
CA SER A 62 42.19 -24.68 -0.94
C SER A 62 43.00 -25.93 -0.73
N ASP A 63 43.35 -26.61 -1.81
CA ASP A 63 44.20 -27.80 -1.77
C ASP A 63 45.67 -27.48 -2.20
N PHE A 64 46.44 -28.49 -2.57
CA PHE A 64 47.83 -28.32 -3.08
C PHE A 64 47.89 -28.35 -4.62
N GLY A 65 46.76 -28.19 -5.31
CA GLY A 65 46.60 -28.30 -6.75
C GLY A 65 47.14 -27.11 -7.55
N GLY A 66 46.55 -26.92 -8.73
CA GLY A 66 46.78 -25.80 -9.63
C GLY A 66 46.55 -24.44 -8.97
N ARG A 67 47.20 -23.40 -9.51
CA ARG A 67 47.04 -22.03 -9.02
C ARG A 67 46.12 -21.25 -9.94
N PHE A 68 45.05 -20.71 -9.38
CA PHE A 68 44.06 -19.87 -10.05
C PHE A 68 44.03 -18.48 -9.41
N ASP A 69 43.28 -17.56 -10.02
CA ASP A 69 43.18 -16.18 -9.55
C ASP A 69 42.43 -16.06 -8.21
N GLY A 70 41.62 -17.08 -7.85
CA GLY A 70 41.00 -17.21 -6.54
C GLY A 70 39.75 -16.36 -6.41
N LEU A 71 39.69 -15.50 -5.40
CA LEU A 71 38.47 -14.77 -5.01
C LEU A 71 38.58 -13.29 -5.34
N ASP A 72 37.64 -12.77 -6.15
CA ASP A 72 37.42 -11.33 -6.34
C ASP A 72 36.02 -10.97 -5.83
N LEU A 73 35.93 -10.57 -4.57
CA LEU A 73 34.67 -10.39 -3.85
C LEU A 73 34.49 -8.95 -3.40
N THR A 74 33.27 -8.43 -3.60
CA THR A 74 32.84 -7.13 -3.10
C THR A 74 31.80 -7.33 -2.00
N VAL A 75 32.03 -6.69 -0.85
CA VAL A 75 31.07 -6.67 0.26
C VAL A 75 30.61 -5.24 0.48
N GLU A 76 29.32 -5.01 0.30
CA GLU A 76 28.66 -3.72 0.53
C GLU A 76 27.99 -3.70 1.89
N VAL A 77 28.09 -2.56 2.58
CA VAL A 77 27.35 -2.29 3.82
C VAL A 77 26.05 -1.58 3.44
N VAL A 78 24.93 -2.25 3.68
CA VAL A 78 23.60 -1.76 3.29
C VAL A 78 22.86 -1.29 4.54
N LYS A 79 22.36 -0.04 4.54
CA LYS A 79 21.57 0.49 5.65
C LYS A 79 20.16 -0.10 5.63
N MET A 80 19.73 -0.60 6.78
CA MET A 80 18.37 -1.07 7.02
C MET A 80 17.53 0.03 7.63
N LEU A 81 16.28 0.11 7.17
CA LEU A 81 15.27 0.97 7.77
C LEU A 81 13.93 0.23 7.89
N PRO A 82 13.70 -0.51 8.98
CA PRO A 82 12.37 -1.03 9.28
C PRO A 82 11.45 0.13 9.65
N LEU A 83 10.30 0.21 8.98
CA LEU A 83 9.26 1.17 9.24
C LEU A 83 8.01 0.43 9.74
N SER A 84 7.56 0.76 10.95
CA SER A 84 6.45 0.06 11.60
C SER A 84 5.12 0.37 10.93
N ASN A 85 4.30 -0.67 10.77
CA ASN A 85 2.92 -0.55 10.31
C ASN A 85 2.00 0.15 11.34
N ASP A 86 2.35 0.24 12.62
CA ASP A 86 1.47 0.77 13.68
C ASP A 86 2.12 1.78 14.64
N ALA A 87 3.32 2.26 14.34
CA ALA A 87 4.01 3.30 15.11
C ALA A 87 4.33 4.54 14.26
N ASP A 88 4.64 5.65 14.92
CA ASP A 88 5.07 6.88 14.25
C ASP A 88 6.48 6.70 13.64
N ASN A 89 6.56 6.78 12.31
CA ASN A 89 7.81 6.63 11.56
C ASN A 89 8.47 7.97 11.18
N ASN A 90 7.89 9.11 11.51
CA ASN A 90 8.31 10.41 10.98
C ASN A 90 9.76 10.76 11.32
N ALA A 91 10.21 10.48 12.55
CA ALA A 91 11.59 10.74 12.95
C ALA A 91 12.61 9.88 12.19
N ALA A 92 12.30 8.59 12.00
CA ALA A 92 13.15 7.66 11.26
C ALA A 92 13.24 8.06 9.78
N ILE A 93 12.10 8.39 9.16
CA ILE A 93 12.03 8.88 7.79
C ILE A 93 12.81 10.20 7.65
N ALA A 94 12.61 11.17 8.54
CA ALA A 94 13.31 12.45 8.49
C ALA A 94 14.84 12.29 8.60
N SER A 95 15.31 11.40 9.49
CA SER A 95 16.73 11.09 9.60
C SER A 95 17.29 10.48 8.32
N ALA A 96 16.56 9.55 7.68
CA ALA A 96 16.98 8.92 6.44
C ALA A 96 17.01 9.92 5.26
N VAL A 97 15.98 10.75 5.11
CA VAL A 97 15.96 11.84 4.10
C VAL A 97 17.15 12.78 4.31
N ALA A 98 17.44 13.19 5.55
CA ALA A 98 18.55 14.08 5.85
C ALA A 98 19.92 13.47 5.56
N SER A 99 20.06 12.15 5.71
CA SER A 99 21.31 11.44 5.41
C SER A 99 21.59 11.32 3.91
N GLY A 100 20.55 11.34 3.06
CA GLY A 100 20.67 11.25 1.61
C GLY A 100 21.22 9.90 1.09
N ILE A 101 21.31 8.88 1.94
CA ILE A 101 21.73 7.53 1.55
C ILE A 101 20.53 6.67 1.16
N GLU A 102 20.77 5.70 0.30
CA GLU A 102 19.79 4.65 -0.01
C GLU A 102 19.68 3.66 1.14
N CYS A 103 18.46 3.20 1.41
CA CYS A 103 18.16 2.26 2.46
C CYS A 103 17.38 1.06 1.91
N ASP A 104 17.63 -0.10 2.49
CA ASP A 104 16.72 -1.25 2.42
C ASP A 104 15.56 -0.98 3.39
N VAL A 105 14.40 -0.60 2.85
CA VAL A 105 13.22 -0.25 3.64
C VAL A 105 12.28 -1.44 3.74
N THR A 106 12.00 -1.89 4.96
CA THR A 106 10.98 -2.93 5.22
C THR A 106 9.76 -2.27 5.85
N LEU A 107 8.57 -2.51 5.30
CA LEU A 107 7.32 -2.12 5.99
C LEU A 107 6.94 -3.24 6.98
N SER A 108 7.48 -3.19 8.19
CA SER A 108 7.31 -4.21 9.24
C SER A 108 5.82 -4.42 9.57
N ASP A 109 5.39 -5.68 9.70
CA ASP A 109 3.99 -6.05 9.95
C ASP A 109 2.96 -5.51 8.92
N ARG A 110 3.41 -5.03 7.75
CA ARG A 110 2.52 -4.70 6.64
C ARG A 110 2.30 -5.94 5.77
N THR A 111 1.05 -6.19 5.40
CA THR A 111 0.70 -7.24 4.44
C THR A 111 -0.12 -6.66 3.30
N PHE A 112 0.31 -6.92 2.07
CA PHE A 112 -0.50 -6.75 0.86
C PHE A 112 -1.20 -8.05 0.50
N ARG A 113 -2.49 -7.96 0.19
CA ARG A 113 -3.30 -9.11 -0.26
C ARG A 113 -3.30 -9.17 -1.78
N LYS A 114 -3.10 -10.37 -2.34
CA LYS A 114 -3.19 -10.63 -3.78
C LYS A 114 -4.55 -11.18 -4.20
N ASP A 115 -5.59 -10.96 -3.41
CA ASP A 115 -6.93 -11.55 -3.58
C ASP A 115 -7.78 -10.90 -4.69
N GLY A 116 -7.18 -10.02 -5.51
CA GLY A 116 -7.88 -9.24 -6.54
C GLY A 116 -8.48 -7.93 -6.01
N ASN A 117 -8.38 -7.66 -4.71
CA ASN A 117 -8.84 -6.40 -4.11
C ASN A 117 -7.72 -5.35 -4.09
N TRP A 118 -8.13 -4.08 -4.05
CA TRP A 118 -7.25 -2.93 -3.89
C TRP A 118 -6.66 -2.89 -2.48
N ASN A 119 -5.35 -2.71 -2.43
CA ASN A 119 -4.61 -2.29 -1.26
C ASN A 119 -4.31 -0.79 -1.40
N THR A 120 -4.23 -0.07 -0.28
CA THR A 120 -3.81 1.32 -0.25
C THR A 120 -2.32 1.45 0.08
N LEU A 121 -1.67 2.47 -0.50
CA LEU A 121 -0.22 2.64 -0.42
C LEU A 121 0.18 4.12 -0.44
N CYS A 122 1.04 4.54 0.47
CA CYS A 122 1.74 5.83 0.43
C CYS A 122 3.14 5.64 1.00
N LEU A 123 4.17 5.83 0.18
CA LEU A 123 5.57 5.53 0.53
C LEU A 123 6.40 6.81 0.67
N PRO A 124 7.38 6.89 1.59
CA PRO A 124 8.27 8.04 1.73
C PRO A 124 9.39 8.12 0.68
N PHE A 125 9.35 7.25 -0.33
CA PHE A 125 10.32 7.13 -1.42
C PHE A 125 9.58 6.80 -2.72
N GLY A 126 10.25 7.04 -3.85
CA GLY A 126 9.72 6.68 -5.17
C GLY A 126 10.02 5.23 -5.53
N VAL A 127 9.22 4.65 -6.42
CA VAL A 127 9.47 3.34 -7.02
C VAL A 127 9.31 3.47 -8.53
N THR A 128 10.34 3.10 -9.29
CA THR A 128 10.33 3.22 -10.75
C THR A 128 9.69 2.01 -11.43
N ALA A 129 9.33 2.16 -12.70
CA ALA A 129 8.78 1.07 -13.49
C ALA A 129 9.79 -0.09 -13.63
N GLU A 130 11.08 0.24 -13.75
CA GLU A 130 12.17 -0.74 -13.87
C GLU A 130 12.29 -1.58 -12.61
N GLN A 131 12.25 -0.96 -11.42
CA GLN A 131 12.27 -1.68 -10.15
C GLN A 131 11.07 -2.62 -10.02
N MET A 132 9.88 -2.18 -10.41
CA MET A 132 8.66 -3.00 -10.35
C MET A 132 8.61 -4.13 -11.38
N ALA A 133 9.48 -4.11 -12.38
CA ALA A 133 9.58 -5.17 -13.38
C ALA A 133 10.39 -6.38 -12.88
N GLU A 134 11.16 -6.24 -11.80
CA GLU A 134 11.90 -7.34 -11.18
C GLU A 134 10.95 -8.29 -10.44
N ASP A 135 11.05 -9.59 -10.68
CA ASP A 135 10.14 -10.62 -10.12
C ASP A 135 10.23 -10.76 -8.58
N THR A 136 11.36 -10.35 -8.02
CA THR A 136 11.61 -10.29 -6.57
C THR A 136 11.05 -9.02 -5.93
N HIS A 137 10.69 -7.99 -6.71
CA HIS A 137 10.19 -6.73 -6.17
C HIS A 137 8.81 -6.93 -5.50
N PRO A 138 8.53 -6.33 -4.33
CA PRO A 138 7.28 -6.55 -3.60
C PRO A 138 6.02 -6.11 -4.37
N LEU A 139 6.17 -5.23 -5.36
CA LEU A 139 5.09 -4.76 -6.25
C LEU A 139 5.13 -5.39 -7.65
N TYR A 140 5.88 -6.47 -7.85
CA TYR A 140 5.89 -7.17 -9.12
C TYR A 140 4.49 -7.62 -9.53
N GLY A 141 4.14 -7.36 -10.79
CA GLY A 141 2.86 -7.75 -11.39
C GLY A 141 1.63 -7.00 -10.84
N THR A 142 1.82 -5.84 -10.20
CA THR A 142 0.69 -5.02 -9.75
C THR A 142 0.10 -4.16 -10.87
N THR A 143 -1.20 -3.95 -10.82
CA THR A 143 -1.82 -2.73 -11.35
C THR A 143 -1.77 -1.64 -10.30
N ILE A 144 -1.26 -0.47 -10.66
CA ILE A 144 -1.16 0.71 -9.80
C ILE A 144 -2.03 1.81 -10.38
N LYS A 145 -2.83 2.44 -9.52
CA LYS A 145 -3.61 3.61 -9.90
C LYS A 145 -3.41 4.76 -8.93
N GLU A 146 -3.44 5.96 -9.49
CA GLU A 146 -3.48 7.23 -8.78
C GLU A 146 -4.82 7.91 -9.01
N LEU A 147 -5.20 8.83 -8.12
CA LEU A 147 -6.39 9.64 -8.32
C LEU A 147 -6.19 10.58 -9.51
N ASP A 148 -7.18 10.69 -10.39
CA ASP A 148 -7.28 11.77 -11.35
C ASP A 148 -8.06 12.92 -10.72
N GLU A 149 -7.33 13.91 -10.20
CA GLU A 149 -7.89 15.08 -9.53
C GLU A 149 -8.78 15.93 -10.46
N SER A 150 -8.54 15.87 -11.78
CA SER A 150 -9.30 16.65 -12.75
C SER A 150 -10.69 16.05 -13.04
N GLN A 151 -10.83 14.74 -12.84
CA GLN A 151 -12.06 13.98 -13.03
C GLN A 151 -12.71 13.54 -11.71
N SER A 152 -12.14 13.95 -10.57
CA SER A 152 -12.66 13.67 -9.24
C SER A 152 -13.29 14.93 -8.65
N SER A 153 -14.45 14.79 -8.04
CA SER A 153 -15.14 15.91 -7.40
C SER A 153 -16.20 15.46 -6.41
N LEU A 154 -16.50 16.32 -5.44
CA LEU A 154 -17.78 16.29 -4.73
C LEU A 154 -18.72 17.31 -5.37
N SER A 155 -19.85 16.85 -5.90
CA SER A 155 -20.89 17.72 -6.44
C SER A 155 -21.72 18.37 -5.34
N SER A 156 -22.43 19.46 -5.67
CA SER A 156 -23.28 20.19 -4.71
C SER A 156 -24.50 19.41 -4.22
N ASP A 157 -24.95 18.40 -4.98
CA ASP A 157 -26.00 17.44 -4.59
C ASP A 157 -25.46 16.23 -3.80
N GLY A 158 -24.16 16.16 -3.57
CA GLY A 158 -23.53 15.18 -2.70
C GLY A 158 -23.09 13.89 -3.37
N LEU A 159 -22.91 13.86 -4.69
CA LEU A 159 -22.24 12.75 -5.37
C LEU A 159 -20.73 12.94 -5.28
N LEU A 160 -20.05 12.03 -4.59
CA LEU A 160 -18.60 11.94 -4.60
C LEU A 160 -18.15 11.07 -5.77
N THR A 161 -17.54 11.69 -6.76
CA THR A 161 -16.91 11.04 -7.91
C THR A 161 -15.41 10.93 -7.67
N LEU A 162 -14.90 9.71 -7.71
CA LEU A 162 -13.48 9.39 -7.57
C LEU A 162 -13.05 8.60 -8.79
N THR A 163 -12.24 9.23 -9.61
CA THR A 163 -11.72 8.67 -10.85
C THR A 163 -10.25 8.35 -10.65
N PHE A 164 -9.85 7.13 -11.01
CA PHE A 164 -8.48 6.64 -10.88
C PHE A 164 -7.90 6.31 -12.26
N LYS A 165 -6.68 6.77 -12.51
CA LYS A 165 -5.93 6.50 -13.74
C LYS A 165 -4.72 5.62 -13.46
N ASN A 166 -4.24 4.92 -14.48
CA ASN A 166 -3.04 4.07 -14.36
C ASN A 166 -1.80 4.91 -14.05
N ALA A 167 -1.00 4.42 -13.11
CA ALA A 167 0.33 4.94 -12.80
C ALA A 167 1.38 3.86 -13.11
N THR A 168 2.50 4.25 -13.69
CA THR A 168 3.62 3.35 -14.03
C THR A 168 4.75 3.40 -13.01
N SER A 169 4.67 4.32 -12.04
CA SER A 169 5.67 4.59 -11.02
C SER A 169 4.97 5.09 -9.76
N ILE A 170 5.66 5.01 -8.62
CA ILE A 170 5.23 5.63 -7.36
C ILE A 170 6.12 6.84 -7.11
N GLU A 171 5.49 7.97 -6.84
CA GLU A 171 6.14 9.18 -6.35
C GLU A 171 6.13 9.20 -4.81
N ALA A 172 7.22 9.67 -4.21
CA ALA A 172 7.35 9.76 -2.76
C ALA A 172 6.29 10.70 -2.16
N GLY A 173 5.61 10.23 -1.11
CA GLY A 173 4.55 10.95 -0.40
C GLY A 173 3.21 11.00 -1.10
N LYS A 174 3.10 10.54 -2.34
CA LYS A 174 1.85 10.55 -3.06
C LYS A 174 1.05 9.27 -2.77
N PRO A 175 -0.27 9.37 -2.57
CA PRO A 175 -1.13 8.22 -2.31
C PRO A 175 -1.49 7.45 -3.59
N TYR A 176 -1.51 6.12 -3.50
CA TYR A 176 -1.86 5.20 -4.57
C TYR A 176 -2.77 4.08 -4.06
N ILE A 177 -3.42 3.39 -5.01
CA ILE A 177 -4.01 2.08 -4.80
C ILE A 177 -3.31 1.05 -5.70
N VAL A 178 -3.11 -0.16 -5.16
CA VAL A 178 -2.40 -1.25 -5.84
C VAL A 178 -3.19 -2.54 -5.74
N LYS A 179 -3.29 -3.29 -6.83
CA LYS A 179 -3.89 -4.63 -6.83
C LYS A 179 -3.07 -5.59 -7.67
N TRP A 180 -3.23 -6.88 -7.40
CA TRP A 180 -2.77 -7.95 -8.27
C TRP A 180 -3.98 -8.57 -8.96
N GLU A 181 -3.72 -9.30 -10.04
CA GLU A 181 -4.66 -10.32 -10.49
C GLU A 181 -4.97 -11.29 -9.34
N SER A 182 -6.23 -11.71 -9.26
CA SER A 182 -6.69 -12.52 -8.12
C SER A 182 -5.92 -13.83 -8.04
N ALA A 183 -5.19 -14.00 -6.94
CA ALA A 183 -4.36 -15.15 -6.64
C ALA A 183 -4.42 -15.47 -5.14
N THR A 184 -4.08 -16.72 -4.79
CA THR A 184 -3.88 -17.09 -3.40
C THR A 184 -2.50 -16.61 -2.94
N GLY A 185 -2.44 -15.73 -1.95
CA GLY A 185 -1.18 -15.32 -1.33
C GLY A 185 -1.17 -13.88 -0.82
N THR A 186 -0.06 -13.52 -0.20
CA THR A 186 0.20 -12.20 0.37
C THR A 186 1.65 -11.82 0.19
N VAL A 187 1.94 -10.53 0.14
CA VAL A 187 3.30 -10.01 0.36
C VAL A 187 3.33 -9.48 1.79
N GLY A 188 3.96 -10.23 2.70
CA GLY A 188 4.18 -9.82 4.08
C GLY A 188 5.53 -9.12 4.22
N GLU A 189 5.59 -8.11 5.08
CA GLU A 189 6.80 -7.33 5.39
C GLU A 189 7.58 -6.93 4.13
N PRO A 190 6.94 -6.21 3.19
CA PRO A 190 7.54 -5.90 1.89
C PRO A 190 8.86 -5.14 2.07
N LEU A 191 9.91 -5.65 1.45
CA LEU A 191 11.25 -5.06 1.40
C LEU A 191 11.45 -4.33 0.08
N PHE A 192 11.78 -3.04 0.15
CA PHE A 192 12.19 -2.20 -0.96
C PHE A 192 13.70 -1.94 -0.83
N ALA A 193 14.48 -2.59 -1.68
CA ALA A 193 15.93 -2.55 -1.58
C ALA A 193 16.51 -1.27 -2.19
N GLY A 194 17.51 -0.69 -1.52
CA GLY A 194 18.29 0.45 -2.03
C GLY A 194 17.45 1.66 -2.47
N VAL A 195 16.42 2.04 -1.72
CA VAL A 195 15.57 3.18 -2.07
C VAL A 195 16.03 4.46 -1.36
N PRO A 196 16.14 5.61 -2.05
CA PRO A 196 16.37 6.90 -1.41
C PRO A 196 15.04 7.44 -0.85
N LEU A 197 15.01 7.76 0.44
CA LEU A 197 13.87 8.45 1.03
C LEU A 197 13.92 9.93 0.67
N THR A 198 12.82 10.46 0.15
CA THR A 198 12.75 11.84 -0.37
C THR A 198 11.53 12.62 0.14
N SER A 199 10.62 11.97 0.86
CA SER A 199 9.42 12.60 1.42
C SER A 199 9.38 12.42 2.94
N THR A 200 9.43 13.53 3.69
CA THR A 200 9.27 13.55 5.16
C THR A 200 7.81 13.62 5.60
N ALA A 201 6.89 13.95 4.68
CA ALA A 201 5.46 13.99 4.93
C ALA A 201 4.66 13.60 3.67
N PRO A 202 3.52 12.91 3.81
CA PRO A 202 2.63 12.66 2.69
C PRO A 202 2.15 13.96 2.04
N THR A 203 1.96 13.93 0.72
CA THR A 203 1.40 15.04 -0.05
C THR A 203 -0.03 14.67 -0.47
N ALA A 204 -1.00 15.43 0.04
CA ALA A 204 -2.40 15.23 -0.34
C ALA A 204 -2.62 15.57 -1.82
N VAL A 205 -3.41 14.73 -2.50
CA VAL A 205 -3.97 15.04 -3.81
C VAL A 205 -5.34 15.68 -3.58
N GLU A 206 -5.40 16.99 -3.80
CA GLU A 206 -6.60 17.80 -3.65
C GLU A 206 -7.49 17.68 -4.88
N PHE A 207 -8.81 17.59 -4.66
CA PHE A 207 -9.79 17.60 -5.75
C PHE A 207 -11.03 18.43 -5.38
N ALA A 208 -11.80 18.80 -6.40
CA ALA A 208 -12.82 19.83 -6.28
C ALA A 208 -13.92 19.43 -5.29
N ASN A 209 -14.28 20.37 -4.40
CA ASN A 209 -15.46 20.28 -3.56
C ASN A 209 -16.42 21.42 -3.92
N ASN A 210 -17.56 21.07 -4.51
CA ASN A 210 -18.59 22.01 -4.90
C ASN A 210 -19.77 22.06 -3.90
N ALA A 211 -19.68 21.34 -2.77
CA ALA A 211 -20.72 21.27 -1.75
C ALA A 211 -20.43 22.16 -0.53
N THR A 212 -19.17 22.23 -0.09
CA THR A 212 -18.75 22.97 1.11
C THR A 212 -17.45 23.75 0.85
N SER A 213 -16.99 24.54 1.84
CA SER A 213 -15.69 25.21 1.79
C SER A 213 -14.56 24.23 2.08
N GLY A 214 -13.50 24.28 1.28
CA GLY A 214 -12.32 23.40 1.41
C GLY A 214 -12.37 22.22 0.45
N ASN A 215 -11.25 21.90 -0.18
CA ASN A 215 -11.16 20.80 -1.13
C ASN A 215 -11.28 19.44 -0.43
N CYS A 216 -11.68 18.42 -1.19
CA CYS A 216 -11.55 17.05 -0.74
C CYS A 216 -10.13 16.57 -1.00
N GLN A 217 -9.66 15.60 -0.22
CA GLN A 217 -8.27 15.12 -0.28
C GLN A 217 -8.24 13.60 -0.45
N PHE A 218 -7.32 13.12 -1.27
CA PHE A 218 -6.80 11.76 -1.16
C PHE A 218 -5.40 11.86 -0.57
N VAL A 219 -5.15 11.22 0.57
CA VAL A 219 -3.93 11.46 1.36
C VAL A 219 -3.46 10.18 2.05
N GLY A 220 -2.15 10.08 2.27
CA GLY A 220 -1.51 9.00 3.00
C GLY A 220 -1.08 9.39 4.42
N GLN A 221 -0.45 8.46 5.12
CA GLN A 221 0.07 8.69 6.47
C GLN A 221 1.33 7.84 6.76
N TYR A 222 2.29 8.38 7.50
CA TYR A 222 3.49 7.66 7.97
C TYR A 222 3.43 7.31 9.47
N SER A 223 2.46 7.87 10.17
CA SER A 223 2.09 7.56 11.56
C SER A 223 0.63 7.09 11.63
N PRO A 224 0.22 6.43 12.72
CA PRO A 224 -1.15 5.94 12.86
C PRO A 224 -2.15 7.09 12.81
N PHE A 225 -3.20 6.95 12.00
CA PHE A 225 -4.22 7.98 11.80
C PHE A 225 -5.49 7.66 12.58
N GLY A 226 -5.90 8.55 13.47
CA GLY A 226 -7.07 8.36 14.32
C GLY A 226 -8.37 8.77 13.64
N ILE A 227 -9.34 7.86 13.56
CA ILE A 227 -10.72 8.20 13.21
C ILE A 227 -11.53 8.35 14.49
N VAL A 228 -11.85 9.59 14.83
CA VAL A 228 -12.45 10.00 16.11
C VAL A 228 -13.90 10.45 15.95
N ALA A 229 -14.61 10.65 17.07
CA ALA A 229 -16.02 11.04 17.05
C ALA A 229 -16.22 12.43 16.41
N ASN A 230 -17.36 12.67 15.76
CA ASN A 230 -17.64 13.92 15.02
C ASN A 230 -17.59 15.21 15.88
N ASN A 231 -17.66 15.08 17.20
CA ASN A 231 -17.61 16.19 18.15
C ASN A 231 -16.28 16.25 18.92
N ALA A 232 -15.32 15.38 18.61
CA ALA A 232 -14.00 15.41 19.23
C ALA A 232 -13.21 16.62 18.73
N VAL A 233 -12.38 17.19 19.60
CA VAL A 233 -11.33 18.12 19.18
C VAL A 233 -10.24 17.28 18.52
N LEU A 234 -9.89 17.59 17.27
CA LEU A 234 -8.85 16.86 16.54
C LEU A 234 -7.47 17.17 17.12
N SER A 235 -6.68 16.12 17.28
CA SER A 235 -5.22 16.18 17.44
C SER A 235 -4.54 16.05 16.08
N ASP A 236 -3.21 16.11 16.07
CA ASP A 236 -2.44 15.84 14.86
C ASP A 236 -2.73 14.43 14.32
N ASN A 237 -2.90 14.31 13.00
CA ASN A 237 -3.15 13.06 12.30
C ASN A 237 -4.46 12.34 12.72
N GLU A 238 -5.51 13.13 12.99
CA GLU A 238 -6.86 12.63 13.25
C GLU A 238 -7.88 13.22 12.27
N GLY A 239 -9.00 12.53 12.09
CA GLY A 239 -10.16 13.01 11.36
C GLY A 239 -11.47 12.46 11.93
N HIS A 240 -12.57 13.14 11.66
CA HIS A 240 -13.89 12.73 12.17
C HIS A 240 -14.49 11.57 11.38
N LEU A 241 -15.29 10.72 12.03
CA LEU A 241 -15.97 9.58 11.38
C LEU A 241 -16.74 9.97 10.11
N ASN A 242 -17.40 11.13 10.12
CA ASN A 242 -18.20 11.64 9.02
C ASN A 242 -17.39 12.31 7.90
N GLU A 243 -16.07 12.42 8.03
CA GLU A 243 -15.18 13.04 7.02
C GLU A 243 -14.29 12.01 6.33
N ILE A 244 -13.97 10.90 7.00
CA ILE A 244 -12.97 9.95 6.55
C ILE A 244 -13.60 8.75 5.86
N ILE A 245 -13.29 8.60 4.57
CA ILE A 245 -13.65 7.47 3.72
C ILE A 245 -12.41 6.62 3.50
N PHE A 246 -12.55 5.29 3.59
CA PHE A 246 -11.44 4.38 3.35
C PHE A 246 -11.86 3.10 2.64
N PHE A 247 -10.87 2.39 2.11
CA PHE A 247 -11.02 1.09 1.49
C PHE A 247 -11.10 -0.01 2.58
N GLY A 248 -12.29 -0.57 2.74
CA GLY A 248 -12.57 -1.74 3.56
C GLY A 248 -12.42 -3.06 2.80
N SER A 249 -12.86 -4.15 3.40
CA SER A 249 -12.75 -5.50 2.82
C SER A 249 -13.57 -5.65 1.54
N GLY A 250 -13.02 -6.39 0.56
CA GLY A 250 -13.69 -6.68 -0.71
C GLY A 250 -13.98 -5.44 -1.55
N ASN A 251 -13.06 -4.46 -1.56
CA ASN A 251 -13.20 -3.18 -2.26
C ASN A 251 -14.41 -2.35 -1.82
N ARG A 252 -14.93 -2.58 -0.60
CA ARG A 252 -15.97 -1.72 -0.03
C ARG A 252 -15.35 -0.37 0.32
N ILE A 253 -15.96 0.70 -0.14
CA ILE A 253 -15.51 2.06 0.17
C ILE A 253 -16.66 2.79 0.85
N GLY A 254 -16.34 3.53 1.90
CA GLY A 254 -17.31 4.34 2.61
C GLY A 254 -16.74 4.93 3.88
N TYR A 255 -17.58 5.68 4.58
CA TYR A 255 -17.26 6.21 5.90
C TYR A 255 -17.02 5.12 6.92
N SER A 256 -16.18 5.42 7.92
CA SER A 256 -16.05 4.55 9.06
C SER A 256 -17.32 4.51 9.89
N GLN A 257 -17.76 3.31 10.21
CA GLN A 257 -18.90 3.07 11.12
C GLN A 257 -18.47 3.02 12.58
N ASN A 258 -17.17 2.93 12.86
CA ASN A 258 -16.61 2.78 14.19
C ASN A 258 -15.36 3.65 14.35
N LEU A 259 -15.10 4.10 15.58
CA LEU A 259 -13.81 4.70 15.95
C LEU A 259 -12.71 3.66 15.72
N ARG A 260 -11.59 4.10 15.14
CA ARG A 260 -10.47 3.22 14.84
C ARG A 260 -9.22 4.01 14.53
N THR A 261 -8.09 3.31 14.55
CA THR A 261 -6.84 3.83 14.05
C THR A 261 -6.51 3.13 12.73
N LEU A 262 -6.19 3.90 11.70
CA LEU A 262 -5.64 3.39 10.47
C LEU A 262 -4.11 3.29 10.62
N ASN A 263 -3.58 2.12 10.33
CA ASN A 263 -2.15 1.84 10.33
C ASN A 263 -1.41 2.66 9.24
N CYS A 264 -0.09 2.75 9.38
CA CYS A 264 0.81 3.55 8.55
C CYS A 264 0.86 3.08 7.08
N PHE A 265 1.42 3.91 6.20
CA PHE A 265 1.63 3.67 4.76
C PHE A 265 0.37 3.28 3.98
N ARG A 266 -0.79 3.68 4.52
CA ARG A 266 -2.12 3.55 3.90
C ARG A 266 -2.62 4.92 3.50
N THR A 267 -3.66 4.90 2.68
CA THR A 267 -4.33 6.10 2.18
C THR A 267 -5.79 6.09 2.57
N HIS A 268 -6.35 7.28 2.66
CA HIS A 268 -7.76 7.53 2.91
C HIS A 268 -8.20 8.79 2.15
N ILE A 269 -9.52 8.99 2.07
CA ILE A 269 -10.12 10.16 1.45
C ILE A 269 -10.73 11.01 2.56
N VAL A 270 -10.42 12.30 2.54
CA VAL A 270 -11.03 13.30 3.42
C VAL A 270 -12.06 14.07 2.62
N VAL A 271 -13.30 14.05 3.10
CA VAL A 271 -14.39 14.88 2.60
C VAL A 271 -14.77 15.85 3.72
N PRO A 272 -14.41 17.14 3.62
CA PRO A 272 -14.67 18.10 4.68
C PRO A 272 -16.15 18.18 5.06
N ALA A 273 -16.44 18.08 6.35
CA ALA A 273 -17.76 18.38 6.90
C ALA A 273 -17.76 19.82 7.46
N THR A 274 -18.95 20.42 7.55
CA THR A 274 -19.10 21.55 8.47
C THR A 274 -19.00 21.02 9.90
N PHE A 275 -18.17 21.64 10.75
CA PHE A 275 -17.99 21.22 12.14
C PHE A 275 -19.34 21.04 12.86
N GLY A 276 -19.57 19.85 13.43
CA GLY A 276 -20.82 19.49 14.11
C GLY A 276 -21.97 19.02 13.21
N ALA A 277 -21.80 18.95 11.88
CA ALA A 277 -22.79 18.38 10.98
C ALA A 277 -22.86 16.84 11.10
N GLN A 278 -24.06 16.26 10.94
CA GLN A 278 -24.24 14.81 11.07
C GLN A 278 -23.65 14.00 9.90
N GLN A 279 -23.41 14.61 8.73
CA GLN A 279 -22.73 14.01 7.58
C GLN A 279 -21.92 15.07 6.82
N ALA A 280 -20.76 14.70 6.27
CA ALA A 280 -20.12 15.46 5.21
C ALA A 280 -20.97 15.43 3.92
N GLY A 281 -20.59 16.22 2.92
CA GLY A 281 -21.41 16.43 1.73
C GLY A 281 -21.67 15.17 0.88
N ALA A 282 -20.85 14.11 0.98
CA ALA A 282 -21.02 12.91 0.16
C ALA A 282 -22.16 12.00 0.67
N ARG A 283 -23.18 11.82 -0.18
CA ARG A 283 -24.39 11.01 0.04
C ARG A 283 -24.45 9.80 -0.89
N ALA A 284 -23.76 9.89 -2.01
CA ALA A 284 -23.63 8.86 -3.02
C ALA A 284 -22.18 8.80 -3.50
N PHE A 285 -21.75 7.63 -3.94
CA PHE A 285 -20.41 7.42 -4.46
C PHE A 285 -20.42 6.93 -5.89
N HIS A 286 -19.52 7.49 -6.71
CA HIS A 286 -19.16 7.03 -8.03
C HIS A 286 -17.67 6.74 -8.03
N PHE A 287 -17.30 5.50 -8.33
CA PHE A 287 -15.90 5.10 -8.47
C PHE A 287 -15.64 4.62 -9.88
N ASP A 288 -14.73 5.32 -10.56
CA ASP A 288 -14.24 4.97 -11.87
C ASP A 288 -12.77 4.58 -11.78
N PHE A 289 -12.42 3.40 -12.29
CA PHE A 289 -11.06 2.89 -12.34
C PHE A 289 -10.47 2.97 -13.76
N GLY A 290 -11.11 3.68 -14.70
CA GLY A 290 -10.63 3.93 -16.06
C GLY A 290 -10.75 2.75 -17.03
N ASP A 291 -10.74 1.50 -16.52
CA ASP A 291 -10.53 0.31 -17.34
C ASP A 291 -11.60 -0.79 -17.12
N GLU A 292 -12.47 -0.65 -16.11
CA GLU A 292 -13.51 -1.62 -15.73
C GLU A 292 -14.89 -0.95 -15.72
N MET A 293 -15.92 -1.70 -16.10
CA MET A 293 -17.32 -1.27 -16.07
C MET A 293 -17.67 -0.59 -14.74
N MET A 294 -18.23 0.61 -14.83
CA MET A 294 -18.81 1.42 -13.76
C MET A 294 -19.25 0.57 -12.55
N THR A 295 -18.56 0.71 -11.42
CA THR A 295 -19.07 0.15 -10.16
C THR A 295 -20.27 1.00 -9.76
N GLY A 296 -21.45 0.38 -9.68
CA GLY A 296 -22.71 1.11 -9.55
C GLY A 296 -22.77 2.05 -8.33
N ILE A 297 -23.67 3.04 -8.38
CA ILE A 297 -23.89 3.99 -7.28
C ILE A 297 -24.31 3.22 -6.02
N VAL A 298 -23.46 3.26 -4.99
CA VAL A 298 -23.80 2.79 -3.64
C VAL A 298 -24.38 3.98 -2.90
N GLY A 299 -25.70 3.94 -2.64
CA GLY A 299 -26.34 4.89 -1.73
C GLY A 299 -25.91 4.60 -0.29
N ILE A 300 -25.70 5.64 0.50
CA ILE A 300 -25.51 5.50 1.95
C ILE A 300 -26.88 5.11 2.54
N ASP A 301 -26.97 3.90 3.12
CA ASP A 301 -28.07 3.54 4.01
C ASP A 301 -27.87 4.38 5.27
N SER A 302 -28.51 5.55 5.35
CA SER A 302 -28.64 6.26 6.60
C SER A 302 -29.57 5.43 7.48
N ASP A 303 -29.08 4.94 8.62
CA ASP A 303 -29.80 4.16 9.64
C ASP A 303 -31.12 4.81 10.18
N ASP A 304 -31.56 5.93 9.60
CA ASP A 304 -32.81 6.62 9.91
C ASP A 304 -33.99 6.28 8.99
N ASN A 305 -33.81 5.44 7.97
CA ASN A 305 -34.98 4.89 7.28
C ASN A 305 -35.57 3.78 8.15
N LYS A 306 -36.46 4.17 9.07
CA LYS A 306 -37.44 3.28 9.69
C LYS A 306 -38.06 2.41 8.61
N ASP A 307 -37.54 1.19 8.53
CA ASP A 307 -37.85 0.13 7.57
C ASP A 307 -39.27 -0.41 7.81
N SER A 308 -40.27 0.46 7.64
CA SER A 308 -41.67 0.18 7.93
C SER A 308 -42.60 0.48 6.77
N ASP A 309 -42.13 1.13 5.70
CA ASP A 309 -42.92 1.23 4.48
C ASP A 309 -42.73 -0.01 3.62
N ASN A 310 -43.55 -1.02 3.87
CA ASN A 310 -43.64 -2.26 3.10
C ASN A 310 -44.27 -2.04 1.69
N GLY A 311 -44.24 -0.80 1.19
CA GLY A 311 -44.73 -0.40 -0.11
C GLY A 311 -43.80 -0.84 -1.24
N TRP A 312 -44.40 -1.18 -2.38
CA TRP A 312 -43.67 -1.41 -3.63
C TRP A 312 -43.75 -0.16 -4.49
N TYR A 313 -42.67 0.15 -5.21
CA TYR A 313 -42.60 1.35 -6.04
C TYR A 313 -42.07 1.03 -7.44
N THR A 314 -42.54 1.73 -8.46
CA THR A 314 -41.89 1.76 -9.78
C THR A 314 -40.53 2.45 -9.68
N LEU A 315 -39.68 2.30 -10.70
CA LEU A 315 -38.41 3.04 -10.78
C LEU A 315 -38.61 4.57 -10.77
N ASP A 316 -39.75 5.06 -11.25
CA ASP A 316 -40.13 6.48 -11.23
C ASP A 316 -40.73 6.92 -9.88
N GLY A 317 -40.70 6.08 -8.84
CA GLY A 317 -41.15 6.42 -7.49
C GLY A 317 -42.66 6.36 -7.25
N ARG A 318 -43.45 5.78 -8.16
CA ARG A 318 -44.91 5.60 -7.94
C ARG A 318 -45.18 4.37 -7.09
N LYS A 319 -45.94 4.52 -6.01
CA LYS A 319 -46.38 3.40 -5.16
C LYS A 319 -47.29 2.46 -5.96
N ILE A 320 -47.09 1.16 -5.81
CA ILE A 320 -47.80 0.08 -6.51
C ILE A 320 -48.58 -0.73 -5.50
N ASP A 321 -49.80 -1.08 -5.88
CA ASP A 321 -50.59 -2.10 -5.20
C ASP A 321 -50.09 -3.50 -5.60
N THR A 322 -49.63 -4.26 -4.61
CA THR A 322 -49.03 -5.59 -4.79
C THR A 322 -49.97 -6.63 -5.39
N SER A 323 -51.29 -6.41 -5.38
CA SER A 323 -52.24 -7.36 -5.96
C SER A 323 -52.18 -7.46 -7.49
N HIS A 324 -51.48 -6.52 -8.16
CA HIS A 324 -51.37 -6.47 -9.63
C HIS A 324 -49.93 -6.31 -10.11
N ILE A 325 -48.93 -6.72 -9.33
CA ILE A 325 -47.54 -6.58 -9.73
C ILE A 325 -47.23 -7.47 -10.93
N GLN A 326 -46.61 -6.90 -11.96
CA GLN A 326 -46.19 -7.63 -13.16
C GLN A 326 -44.70 -8.02 -13.04
N LYS A 327 -44.22 -8.84 -13.96
CA LYS A 327 -42.78 -9.15 -14.05
C LYS A 327 -42.03 -7.86 -14.41
N GLY A 328 -40.98 -7.53 -13.67
CA GLY A 328 -40.27 -6.26 -13.85
C GLY A 328 -39.34 -5.92 -12.69
N VAL A 329 -38.74 -4.73 -12.78
CA VAL A 329 -37.84 -4.19 -11.75
C VAL A 329 -38.59 -3.14 -10.92
N TYR A 330 -38.53 -3.28 -9.60
CA TYR A 330 -39.23 -2.43 -8.64
C TYR A 330 -38.31 -2.00 -7.51
N ILE A 331 -38.73 -0.99 -6.74
CA ILE A 331 -38.10 -0.61 -5.48
C ILE A 331 -38.96 -1.11 -4.32
N LYS A 332 -38.37 -1.85 -3.38
CA LYS A 332 -39.00 -2.29 -2.14
C LYS A 332 -37.99 -2.12 -1.00
N ASN A 333 -38.39 -1.45 0.09
CA ASN A 333 -37.50 -1.12 1.22
C ASN A 333 -36.17 -0.49 0.74
N GLY A 334 -36.24 0.47 -0.18
CA GLY A 334 -35.07 1.14 -0.76
C GLY A 334 -34.19 0.29 -1.69
N LYS A 335 -34.50 -0.99 -1.88
CA LYS A 335 -33.69 -1.93 -2.68
C LYS A 335 -34.37 -2.25 -4.02
N LYS A 336 -33.56 -2.41 -5.06
CA LYS A 336 -34.02 -2.90 -6.38
C LYS A 336 -34.37 -4.38 -6.26
N VAL A 337 -35.59 -4.76 -6.62
CA VAL A 337 -36.11 -6.12 -6.60
C VAL A 337 -36.63 -6.49 -7.98
N VAL A 338 -36.28 -7.68 -8.47
CA VAL A 338 -36.79 -8.22 -9.73
C VAL A 338 -37.92 -9.21 -9.42
N VAL A 339 -39.11 -8.92 -9.93
CA VAL A 339 -40.25 -9.85 -9.93
C VAL A 339 -40.19 -10.63 -11.24
N LYS A 340 -40.10 -11.96 -11.14
CA LYS A 340 -39.92 -12.89 -12.26
C LYS A 340 -41.19 -13.65 -12.62
#